data_AF-A0A7C4WKP6-F1
#
_entry.id   AF-A0A7C4WKP6-F1
#
_cell.length_a   1.000
_cell.length_b   1.000
_cell.length_c   1.000
_cell.angle_alpha   90.00
_cell.angle_beta   90.00
_cell.angle_gamma   90.00
#
_symmetry.space_group_name_H-M   'P 1'
#
loop_
_entity.id
_entity.type
_entity.pdbx_description
1 polymer ?
#
loop_
_entity_poly.entity_id
_entity_poly.type
_entity_poly.pdbx_seq_one_letter_code
_entity_poly.pdbx_strand_id
1 'polypeptide(L)'
;MYRRGSTPISDEIYFLCMLHNLGITAPEKSLTIEEISRWTAVEPSKAKENLNKLLKAKYVDVRIISGVKRYFITVDGIRKVLSMYS
;
A
#
# COMPACT_ATOMS: atom_id res chain seq x y z
N MET A 1 10.64 23.35 -24.74
CA MET A 1 9.41 22.68 -24.27
C MET A 1 9.76 21.25 -23.87
N TYR A 2 10.10 21.01 -22.60
CA TYR A 2 10.36 19.65 -22.13
C TYR A 2 9.02 19.00 -21.75
N ARG A 3 8.64 17.95 -22.48
CA ARG A 3 7.58 17.02 -22.05
C ARG A 3 7.95 16.54 -20.65
N ARG A 4 7.04 16.72 -19.67
CA ARG A 4 7.07 15.91 -18.44
C ARG A 4 7.02 14.45 -18.89
N GLY A 5 8.15 13.77 -18.86
CA GLY A 5 8.16 12.31 -18.91
C GLY A 5 7.42 11.84 -17.67
N SER A 6 6.23 11.29 -17.83
CA SER A 6 5.56 10.52 -16.79
C SER A 6 6.48 9.34 -16.49
N THR A 7 7.26 9.42 -15.42
CA THR A 7 7.96 8.26 -14.88
C THR A 7 6.89 7.18 -14.67
N PRO A 8 7.10 5.94 -15.13
CA PRO A 8 6.16 4.86 -14.84
C PRO A 8 5.90 4.85 -13.33
N ILE A 9 4.64 4.85 -12.93
CA ILE A 9 4.27 4.69 -11.52
C ILE A 9 4.89 3.37 -11.06
N SER A 10 5.71 3.41 -10.02
CA SER A 10 6.37 2.21 -9.53
C SER A 10 5.35 1.21 -8.97
N ASP A 11 5.66 -0.08 -9.07
CA ASP A 11 4.78 -1.19 -8.64
C ASP A 11 4.21 -0.95 -7.23
N GLU A 12 5.03 -0.46 -6.30
CA GLU A 12 4.59 -0.23 -4.92
C GLU A 12 3.61 0.93 -4.79
N ILE A 13 3.70 1.96 -5.64
CA ILE A 13 2.73 3.07 -5.64
C ILE A 13 1.40 2.63 -6.27
N TYR A 14 1.44 1.80 -7.32
CA TYR A 14 0.22 1.16 -7.84
C TYR A 14 -0.41 0.26 -6.77
N PHE A 15 0.42 -0.51 -6.06
CA PHE A 15 -0.02 -1.35 -4.95
C PHE A 15 -0.65 -0.53 -3.82
N LEU A 16 -0.08 0.62 -3.46
CA LEU A 16 -0.65 1.54 -2.47
C LEU A 16 -2.06 2.01 -2.88
N CYS A 17 -2.29 2.33 -4.16
CA CYS A 17 -3.62 2.67 -4.66
C CYS A 17 -4.61 1.50 -4.53
N MET A 18 -4.19 0.26 -4.80
CA MET A 18 -5.04 -0.91 -4.57
C MET A 18 -5.43 -1.07 -3.10
N LEU A 19 -4.47 -0.92 -2.17
CA LEU A 19 -4.75 -0.97 -0.73
C LEU A 19 -5.76 0.12 -0.32
N HIS A 20 -5.67 1.31 -0.92
CA HIS A 20 -6.57 2.42 -0.63
C HIS A 20 -7.99 2.10 -1.12
N ASN A 21 -8.12 1.51 -2.32
CA ASN A 21 -9.40 1.10 -2.88
C ASN A 21 -10.07 -0.02 -2.06
N LEU A 22 -9.28 -0.86 -1.39
CA LEU A 22 -9.77 -1.86 -0.43
C LEU A 22 -10.17 -1.24 0.93
N GLY A 23 -9.98 0.06 1.12
CA GLY A 23 -10.35 0.76 2.35
C GLY A 23 -9.46 0.43 3.54
N ILE A 24 -8.23 -0.04 3.33
CA ILE A 24 -7.28 -0.41 4.39
C ILE A 24 -6.62 0.86 4.97
N THR A 25 -7.43 1.88 5.31
CA THR A 25 -7.01 3.26 5.60
C THR A 25 -6.99 3.61 7.09
N ALA A 26 -7.18 2.63 7.97
CA ALA A 26 -7.15 2.81 9.41
C ALA A 26 -6.68 1.53 10.10
N PRO A 27 -6.12 1.60 11.33
CA PRO A 27 -5.66 0.43 12.06
C PRO A 27 -6.73 -0.66 12.14
N GLU A 28 -7.95 -0.33 12.53
CA GLU A 28 -9.08 -1.27 12.65
C GLU A 28 -9.43 -2.01 11.34
N LYS A 29 -9.08 -1.43 10.18
CA LYS A 29 -9.25 -2.03 8.85
C LYS A 29 -8.02 -2.77 8.34
N SER A 30 -6.99 -2.94 9.17
CA SER A 30 -5.73 -3.60 8.78
C SER A 30 -5.95 -5.05 8.34
N LEU A 31 -5.18 -5.52 7.35
CA LEU A 31 -5.25 -6.88 6.81
C LEU A 31 -3.91 -7.61 6.87
N THR A 32 -3.92 -8.94 6.93
CA THR A 32 -2.69 -9.76 6.77
C THR A 32 -2.21 -9.76 5.31
N ILE A 33 -0.99 -10.27 5.07
CA ILE A 33 -0.47 -10.42 3.72
C ILE A 33 -1.36 -11.36 2.89
N GLU A 34 -1.85 -12.44 3.49
CA GLU A 34 -2.70 -13.43 2.83
C GLU A 34 -4.05 -12.84 2.44
N GLU A 35 -4.65 -12.02 3.32
CA GLU A 35 -5.89 -11.28 3.01
C GLU A 35 -5.66 -10.26 1.89
N ILE A 36 -4.59 -9.46 1.96
CA ILE A 36 -4.24 -8.48 0.93
C ILE A 36 -4.04 -9.17 -0.42
N SER A 37 -3.24 -10.24 -0.45
CA SER A 37 -2.92 -10.99 -1.67
C SER A 37 -4.18 -11.54 -2.33
N ARG A 38 -5.13 -12.05 -1.54
CA ARG A 38 -6.42 -12.53 -2.02
C ARG A 38 -7.23 -11.43 -2.68
N TRP A 39 -7.31 -10.25 -2.07
CA TRP A 39 -8.12 -9.14 -2.58
C TRP A 39 -7.49 -8.41 -3.76
N THR A 40 -6.16 -8.34 -3.84
CA THR A 40 -5.46 -7.66 -4.94
C THR A 40 -5.07 -8.59 -6.08
N ALA A 41 -5.26 -9.91 -5.94
CA ALA A 41 -4.72 -10.94 -6.85
C ALA A 41 -3.20 -10.79 -7.10
N VAL A 42 -2.46 -10.33 -6.08
CA VAL A 42 -1.00 -10.19 -6.13
C VAL A 42 -0.41 -11.33 -5.31
N GLU A 43 0.61 -12.00 -5.86
CA GLU A 43 1.30 -13.09 -5.17
C GLU A 43 1.82 -12.66 -3.77
N PRO A 44 1.69 -13.50 -2.73
CA PRO A 44 2.07 -13.14 -1.36
C PRO A 44 3.51 -12.64 -1.20
N SER A 45 4.45 -13.22 -1.96
CA SER A 45 5.84 -12.80 -1.98
C SER A 45 6.01 -11.38 -2.52
N LYS A 46 5.32 -11.05 -3.62
CA LYS A 46 5.33 -9.72 -4.24
C LYS A 46 4.56 -8.69 -3.39
N ALA A 47 3.43 -9.08 -2.80
CA ALA A 47 2.70 -8.25 -1.86
C ALA A 47 3.58 -7.87 -0.66
N LYS A 48 4.31 -8.84 -0.09
CA LYS A 48 5.29 -8.60 0.97
C LYS A 48 6.42 -7.67 0.55
N GLU A 49 6.97 -7.83 -0.66
CA GLU A 49 8.00 -6.95 -1.22
C GLU A 49 7.49 -5.50 -1.31
N ASN A 50 6.31 -5.29 -1.89
CA ASN A 50 5.69 -3.97 -2.01
C ASN A 50 5.38 -3.35 -0.64
N LEU A 51 4.83 -4.12 0.30
CA LEU A 51 4.58 -3.66 1.68
C LEU A 51 5.88 -3.22 2.37
N ASN A 52 6.99 -3.94 2.18
CA ASN A 52 8.27 -3.55 2.75
C ASN A 52 8.79 -2.23 2.17
N LYS A 53 8.60 -1.98 0.86
CA LYS A 53 8.94 -0.69 0.24
C LYS A 53 8.07 0.44 0.80
N LEU A 54 6.76 0.21 0.92
CA LEU A 54 5.81 1.18 1.45
C LEU A 54 6.01 1.48 2.94
N LEU A 55 6.41 0.49 3.75
CA LEU A 55 6.81 0.66 5.14
C LEU A 55 8.04 1.57 5.26
N LYS A 56 9.09 1.32 4.45
CA LYS A 56 10.29 2.17 4.42
C LYS A 56 9.95 3.60 4.03
N ALA A 57 8.97 3.79 3.14
CA ALA A 57 8.47 5.09 2.71
C ALA A 57 7.45 5.72 3.66
N LYS A 58 7.09 5.05 4.78
CA LYS A 58 6.07 5.49 5.76
C LYS A 58 4.65 5.65 5.20
N TYR A 59 4.35 5.04 4.06
CA TYR A 59 3.00 5.07 3.46
C TYR A 59 2.08 3.97 3.99
N VAL A 60 2.66 2.90 4.51
CA VAL A 60 1.96 1.83 5.20
C VAL A 60 2.59 1.66 6.57
N ASP A 61 1.80 1.22 7.54
CA ASP A 61 2.25 0.80 8.86
C ASP A 61 1.71 -0.59 9.19
N VAL A 62 2.25 -1.20 10.24
CA VAL A 62 1.94 -2.56 10.66
C VAL A 62 1.61 -2.58 12.14
N ARG A 63 0.54 -3.31 12.50
CA ARG A 63 0.22 -3.66 13.87
C ARG A 63 0.28 -5.16 14.07
N ILE A 64 0.54 -5.58 15.30
CA ILE A 64 0.53 -6.99 15.67
C ILE A 64 -0.71 -7.24 16.53
N ILE A 65 -1.57 -8.15 16.08
CA ILE A 65 -2.76 -8.60 16.82
C ILE A 65 -2.63 -10.10 17.02
N SER A 66 -2.60 -10.53 18.28
CA SER A 66 -2.47 -11.95 18.64
C SER A 66 -1.29 -12.64 17.94
N GLY A 67 -0.15 -11.95 17.83
CA GLY A 67 1.05 -12.45 17.15
C GLY A 67 1.04 -12.34 15.62
N VAL A 68 -0.05 -11.88 15.01
CA VAL A 68 -0.20 -11.78 13.54
C VAL A 68 0.02 -10.34 13.07
N LYS A 69 0.89 -10.16 12.07
CA LYS A 69 1.12 -8.85 11.42
C LYS A 69 -0.07 -8.49 10.54
N ARG A 70 -0.58 -7.27 10.72
CA ARG A 70 -1.65 -6.68 9.91
C ARG A 70 -1.25 -5.27 9.48
N TYR A 71 -1.46 -4.96 8.20
CA TYR A 71 -0.97 -3.76 7.54
C TYR A 71 -2.12 -2.80 7.26
N PHE A 72 -1.87 -1.49 7.36
CA PHE A 72 -2.82 -0.42 7.02
C PHE A 72 -2.08 0.81 6.47
N ILE A 73 -2.78 1.61 5.68
CA ILE A 73 -2.24 2.83 5.08
C ILE A 73 -2.19 3.93 6.15
N THR A 74 -1.07 4.65 6.20
CA THR A 74 -0.91 5.82 7.08
C THR A 74 -1.58 7.06 6.50
N VAL A 75 -1.70 8.12 7.29
CA VAL A 75 -2.14 9.43 6.78
C VAL A 75 -1.27 9.91 5.61
N ASP A 76 0.04 9.68 5.66
CA ASP A 76 0.96 10.06 4.58
C ASP A 76 0.78 9.21 3.33
N GLY A 77 0.47 7.92 3.48
CA GLY A 77 0.09 7.06 2.36
C GLY A 77 -1.20 7.50 1.68
N ILE A 78 -2.22 7.89 2.46
CA ILE A 78 -3.48 8.41 1.92
C ILE A 78 -3.23 9.71 1.15
N ARG A 79 -2.47 10.66 1.73
CA ARG A 79 -2.08 11.91 1.05
C ARG A 79 -1.34 11.63 -0.26
N LYS A 80 -0.43 10.65 -0.26
CA LYS A 80 0.29 10.24 -1.46
C LYS A 80 -0.66 9.75 -2.54
N VAL A 81 -1.61 8.87 -2.20
CA VAL A 81 -2.63 8.39 -3.15
C VAL A 81 -3.46 9.55 -3.71
N LEU A 82 -3.96 10.44 -2.86
CA LEU A 82 -4.76 11.59 -3.29
C LEU A 82 -3.99 12.55 -4.21
N SER A 83 -2.67 12.72 -4.00
CA SER A 83 -1.82 13.53 -4.90
C SER A 83 -1.62 12.93 -6.30
N MET A 84 -1.93 11.64 -6.51
CA MET A 84 -1.83 11.00 -7.82
C MET A 84 -3.04 11.27 -8.72
N TYR A 85 -4.18 11.65 -8.12
CA TYR A 85 -5.42 11.96 -8.83
C TYR A 85 -5.60 13.45 -9.12
N SER A 86 -4.67 14.29 -8.66
CA SER A 86 -4.73 15.76 -8.74
C SER A 86 -3.95 16.34 -9.92
#